data_AF-A0A960S567-F1
#
_entry.id   AF-A0A960S567-F1
#
_cell.length_a   1.000
_cell.length_b   1.000
_cell.length_c   1.000
_cell.angle_alpha   90.00
_cell.angle_beta   90.00
_cell.angle_gamma   90.00
#
_symmetry.space_group_name_H-M   'P 1'
#
loop_
_entity.id
_entity.type
_entity.pdbx_description
1 polymer ?
#
loop_
_entity_poly.entity_id
_entity_poly.type
_entity_poly.pdbx_seq_one_letter_code
_entity_poly.pdbx_strand_id
1 'polypeptide(L)'
;MDTRQLSRAVRLLQTDLVENKILDAVTTLNAKCNEFAANPADANKQTEFSSAVAQFRDRIKAAQTNDLAISTRRALDSAGLLSLTAPVIATRVNAVLNEAPFVQATAAAQLKKIQSNVQNKWNATEQVLKSLDSLNIGDPGEQDDFEAGFLMPSSFTEDNLRVLQHQLKNWIQLIDALEELAYGKVNDKIPVTALGQGSFEVFVGLGAPIALGMLVLTRGVTRALQVSIDAKNEAERLREVGYSEDVIEKMEADQPNLLDRIKEETINEAIKLVAKLAGISNKESKGNFEIAAKLRVGFDFALKSANRGVDVEVSSPTRAPETAEAEKSVDELYQQIEALRREVLKRTEALPDRSKPIMELPPPDASS
;
A
#
# COMPACT_ATOMS: atom_id res chain seq x y z
N MET A 1 -14.30 3.19 12.41
CA MET A 1 -13.85 3.70 11.10
C MET A 1 -14.04 5.21 11.08
N ASP A 2 -12.98 5.97 10.77
CA ASP A 2 -13.05 7.42 10.63
C ASP A 2 -13.90 7.80 9.40
N THR A 3 -14.91 8.65 9.58
CA THR A 3 -15.80 9.09 8.51
C THR A 3 -15.08 9.86 7.41
N ARG A 4 -13.97 10.56 7.73
CA ARG A 4 -13.14 11.25 6.72
C ARG A 4 -12.38 10.25 5.86
N GLN A 5 -11.79 9.24 6.48
CA GLN A 5 -11.09 8.16 5.79
C GLN A 5 -12.05 7.37 4.90
N LEU A 6 -13.27 7.07 5.38
CA LEU A 6 -14.33 6.49 4.56
C LEU A 6 -14.68 7.40 3.38
N SER A 7 -14.92 8.70 3.63
CA SER A 7 -15.25 9.68 2.59
C SER A 7 -14.17 9.71 1.51
N ARG A 8 -12.89 9.78 1.90
CA ARG A 8 -11.73 9.72 1.00
C ARG A 8 -11.74 8.43 0.17
N ALA A 9 -11.91 7.29 0.82
CA ALA A 9 -11.90 5.99 0.17
C ALA A 9 -13.03 5.84 -0.85
N VAL A 10 -14.24 6.27 -0.49
CA VAL A 10 -15.42 6.19 -1.35
C VAL A 10 -15.31 7.16 -2.54
N ARG A 11 -14.76 8.37 -2.33
CA ARG A 11 -14.48 9.33 -3.42
C ARG A 11 -13.43 8.81 -4.38
N LEU A 12 -12.32 8.27 -3.89
CA LEU A 12 -11.29 7.66 -4.74
C LEU A 12 -11.88 6.54 -5.59
N LEU A 13 -12.68 5.65 -4.98
CA LEU A 13 -13.39 4.60 -5.70
C LEU A 13 -14.36 5.18 -6.74
N GLN A 14 -15.06 6.27 -6.42
CA GLN A 14 -15.97 6.92 -7.34
C GLN A 14 -15.24 7.49 -8.55
N THR A 15 -14.20 8.28 -8.31
CA THR A 15 -13.34 8.87 -9.34
C THR A 15 -12.79 7.78 -10.25
N ASP A 16 -12.24 6.70 -9.69
CA ASP A 16 -11.69 5.60 -10.47
C ASP A 16 -12.73 4.91 -11.36
N LEU A 17 -13.92 4.62 -10.82
CA LEU A 17 -15.00 3.98 -11.59
C LEU A 17 -15.50 4.87 -12.75
N VAL A 18 -15.52 6.18 -12.56
CA VAL A 18 -15.96 7.16 -13.57
C VAL A 18 -14.89 7.42 -14.62
N GLU A 19 -13.67 7.75 -14.20
CA GLU A 19 -12.56 8.10 -15.10
C GLU A 19 -12.14 6.89 -15.96
N ASN A 20 -12.06 5.71 -15.35
CA ASN A 20 -11.73 4.47 -16.07
C ASN A 20 -12.95 3.79 -16.71
N LYS A 21 -14.16 4.36 -16.58
CA LYS A 21 -15.41 3.84 -17.17
C LYS A 21 -15.61 2.35 -16.92
N ILE A 22 -15.31 1.89 -15.70
CA ILE A 22 -15.30 0.47 -15.36
C ILE A 22 -16.71 -0.13 -15.48
N LEU A 23 -17.73 0.61 -15.04
CA LEU A 23 -19.13 0.19 -15.14
C LEU A 23 -19.59 0.03 -16.59
N ASP A 24 -19.19 0.96 -17.47
CA ASP A 24 -19.47 0.89 -18.90
C ASP A 24 -18.79 -0.34 -19.51
N ALA A 25 -17.52 -0.57 -19.18
CA ALA A 25 -16.76 -1.71 -19.68
C ALA A 25 -17.41 -3.05 -19.30
N VAL A 26 -17.86 -3.21 -18.05
CA VAL A 26 -18.58 -4.42 -17.58
C VAL A 26 -19.93 -4.56 -18.31
N THR A 27 -20.64 -3.46 -18.51
CA THR A 27 -21.93 -3.43 -19.22
C THR A 27 -21.77 -3.82 -20.69
N THR A 28 -20.79 -3.24 -21.39
CA THR A 28 -20.45 -3.59 -22.78
C THR A 28 -20.00 -5.04 -22.89
N LEU A 29 -19.16 -5.52 -21.98
CA LEU A 29 -18.71 -6.91 -21.97
C LEU A 29 -19.89 -7.88 -21.82
N ASN A 30 -20.81 -7.61 -20.88
CA ASN A 30 -22.01 -8.43 -20.72
C ASN A 30 -22.90 -8.38 -21.96
N ALA A 31 -23.12 -7.20 -22.55
CA ALA A 31 -23.92 -7.07 -23.78
C ALA A 31 -23.33 -7.89 -24.93
N LYS A 32 -22.01 -7.78 -25.18
CA LYS A 32 -21.33 -8.54 -26.24
C LYS A 32 -21.27 -10.04 -25.97
N CYS A 33 -21.15 -10.45 -24.71
CA CYS A 33 -21.27 -11.86 -24.35
C CYS A 33 -22.67 -12.41 -24.62
N ASN A 34 -23.73 -11.64 -24.35
CA ASN A 34 -25.11 -12.05 -24.65
C ASN A 34 -25.35 -12.15 -26.17
N GLU A 35 -24.87 -11.18 -26.96
CA GLU A 35 -24.96 -11.22 -28.42
C GLU A 35 -24.23 -12.45 -28.99
N PHE A 36 -23.05 -12.78 -28.46
CA PHE A 36 -22.28 -13.97 -28.85
C PHE A 36 -22.96 -15.27 -28.41
N ALA A 37 -23.50 -15.33 -27.19
CA ALA A 37 -24.24 -16.49 -26.70
C ALA A 37 -25.51 -16.78 -27.52
N ALA A 38 -26.17 -15.74 -28.04
CA ALA A 38 -27.33 -15.89 -28.91
C ALA A 38 -26.97 -16.39 -30.32
N ASN A 39 -25.76 -16.08 -30.81
CA ASN A 39 -25.29 -16.49 -32.14
C ASN A 39 -23.84 -17.03 -32.10
N PRO A 40 -23.59 -18.21 -31.50
CA PRO A 40 -22.21 -18.69 -31.27
C PRO A 40 -21.42 -18.99 -32.56
N ALA A 41 -22.11 -19.18 -33.69
CA ALA A 41 -21.49 -19.44 -34.99
C ALA A 41 -21.09 -18.16 -35.76
N ASP A 42 -21.49 -16.98 -35.27
CA ASP A 42 -21.19 -15.71 -35.94
C ASP A 42 -19.79 -15.20 -35.53
N ALA A 43 -18.86 -15.24 -36.49
CA ALA A 43 -17.48 -14.78 -36.32
C ALA A 43 -17.37 -13.28 -35.98
N ASN A 44 -18.32 -12.45 -36.44
CA ASN A 44 -18.34 -11.03 -36.09
C ASN A 44 -18.68 -10.86 -34.61
N LYS A 45 -19.64 -11.62 -34.08
CA LYS A 45 -20.00 -11.58 -32.65
C LYS A 45 -18.89 -12.10 -31.75
N GLN A 46 -18.17 -13.13 -32.18
CA GLN A 46 -16.96 -13.57 -31.48
C GLN A 46 -15.87 -12.48 -31.46
N THR A 47 -15.67 -11.77 -32.56
CA THR A 47 -14.69 -10.67 -32.67
C THR A 47 -15.09 -9.48 -31.79
N GLU A 48 -16.36 -9.08 -31.82
CA GLU A 48 -16.90 -8.02 -30.96
C GLU A 48 -16.75 -8.36 -29.48
N PHE A 49 -17.05 -9.60 -29.07
CA PHE A 49 -16.85 -10.07 -27.70
C PHE A 49 -15.37 -10.04 -27.29
N SER A 50 -14.48 -10.54 -28.14
CA SER A 50 -13.03 -10.51 -27.89
C SER A 50 -12.50 -9.08 -27.75
N SER A 51 -12.99 -8.15 -28.56
CA SER A 51 -12.67 -6.72 -28.47
C SER A 51 -13.15 -6.12 -27.14
N ALA A 52 -14.38 -6.44 -26.72
CA ALA A 52 -14.91 -5.99 -25.42
C ALA A 52 -14.10 -6.55 -24.23
N VAL A 53 -13.62 -7.80 -24.31
CA VAL A 53 -12.72 -8.38 -23.30
C VAL A 53 -11.39 -7.62 -23.23
N ALA A 54 -10.80 -7.28 -24.38
CA ALA A 54 -9.56 -6.50 -24.42
C ALA A 54 -9.75 -5.11 -23.81
N GLN A 55 -10.81 -4.39 -24.21
CA GLN A 55 -11.14 -3.08 -23.66
C GLN A 55 -11.38 -3.13 -22.14
N PHE A 56 -12.13 -4.12 -21.67
CA PHE A 56 -12.33 -4.33 -20.22
C PHE A 56 -11.00 -4.51 -19.50
N ARG A 57 -10.10 -5.36 -20.01
CA ARG A 57 -8.79 -5.59 -19.39
C ARG A 57 -7.93 -4.32 -19.38
N ASP A 58 -7.97 -3.52 -20.43
CA ASP A 58 -7.21 -2.28 -20.51
C ASP A 58 -7.73 -1.24 -19.50
N ARG A 59 -9.06 -1.10 -19.36
CA ARG A 59 -9.67 -0.22 -18.35
C ARG A 59 -9.35 -0.66 -16.92
N ILE A 60 -9.44 -1.95 -16.63
CA ILE A 60 -9.09 -2.48 -15.31
C ILE A 60 -7.60 -2.23 -15.02
N LYS A 61 -6.69 -2.46 -15.97
CA LYS A 61 -5.25 -2.20 -15.75
C LYS A 61 -4.94 -0.73 -15.45
N ALA A 62 -5.70 0.20 -16.02
CA ALA A 62 -5.52 1.64 -15.81
C ALA A 62 -6.13 2.15 -14.48
N ALA A 63 -6.88 1.31 -13.78
CA ALA A 63 -7.60 1.68 -12.58
C ALA A 63 -6.66 2.04 -11.41
N GLN A 64 -6.93 3.16 -10.74
CA GLN A 64 -6.21 3.60 -9.55
C GLN A 64 -6.45 2.65 -8.38
N THR A 65 -7.59 1.96 -8.34
CA THR A 65 -7.90 0.97 -7.30
C THR A 65 -7.05 -0.31 -7.38
N ASN A 66 -6.17 -0.45 -8.37
CA ASN A 66 -5.14 -1.49 -8.37
C ASN A 66 -4.10 -1.28 -7.27
N ASP A 67 -3.79 -0.02 -6.96
CA ASP A 67 -2.69 0.36 -6.06
C ASP A 67 -3.22 1.07 -4.80
N LEU A 68 -4.31 0.56 -4.22
CA LEU A 68 -4.91 1.15 -3.02
C LEU A 68 -3.98 1.07 -1.81
N ALA A 69 -3.86 2.20 -1.10
CA ALA A 69 -3.31 2.23 0.26
C ALA A 69 -4.07 1.27 1.18
N ILE A 70 -3.38 0.71 2.17
CA ILE A 70 -3.93 -0.32 3.07
C ILE A 70 -5.10 0.24 3.87
N SER A 71 -4.96 1.48 4.34
CA SER A 71 -6.02 2.18 5.07
C SER A 71 -7.28 2.37 4.22
N THR A 72 -7.12 2.78 2.96
CA THR A 72 -8.21 2.92 1.99
C THR A 72 -8.85 1.57 1.70
N ARG A 73 -8.05 0.51 1.51
CA ARG A 73 -8.56 -0.85 1.31
C ARG A 73 -9.39 -1.32 2.50
N ARG A 74 -8.90 -1.13 3.73
CA ARG A 74 -9.62 -1.48 4.98
C ARG A 74 -10.91 -0.69 5.12
N ALA A 75 -10.91 0.59 4.78
CA ALA A 75 -12.10 1.43 4.79
C ALA A 75 -13.15 0.93 3.78
N LEU A 76 -12.72 0.61 2.55
CA LEU A 76 -13.61 0.05 1.53
C LEU A 76 -14.14 -1.34 1.92
N ASP A 77 -13.31 -2.18 2.53
CA ASP A 77 -13.73 -3.52 2.98
C ASP A 77 -14.76 -3.43 4.12
N SER A 78 -14.48 -2.60 5.11
CA SER A 78 -15.39 -2.33 6.24
C SER A 78 -16.74 -1.75 5.78
N ALA A 79 -16.73 -0.94 4.71
CA ALA A 79 -17.94 -0.41 4.09
C ALA A 79 -18.65 -1.42 3.16
N GLY A 80 -18.08 -2.61 2.93
CA GLY A 80 -18.59 -3.59 1.98
C GLY A 80 -18.45 -3.14 0.52
N LEU A 81 -17.59 -2.18 0.22
CA LEU A 81 -17.35 -1.59 -1.10
C LEU A 81 -16.10 -2.15 -1.78
N LEU A 82 -15.27 -2.94 -1.10
CA LEU A 82 -14.05 -3.53 -1.68
C LEU A 82 -14.32 -4.31 -2.97
N SER A 83 -15.50 -4.91 -3.11
CA SER A 83 -15.86 -5.64 -4.33
C SER A 83 -16.09 -4.78 -5.58
N LEU A 84 -16.08 -3.46 -5.45
CA LEU A 84 -16.11 -2.53 -6.57
C LEU A 84 -14.71 -2.16 -7.09
N THR A 85 -13.65 -2.56 -6.39
CA THR A 85 -12.28 -2.28 -6.83
C THR A 85 -11.92 -3.09 -8.08
N ALA A 86 -11.08 -2.52 -8.94
CA ALA A 86 -10.70 -3.14 -10.21
C ALA A 86 -10.09 -4.55 -10.04
N PRO A 87 -9.21 -4.83 -9.05
CA PRO A 87 -8.68 -6.19 -8.84
C PRO A 87 -9.77 -7.23 -8.56
N VAL A 88 -10.78 -6.88 -7.74
CA VAL A 88 -11.86 -7.81 -7.38
C VAL A 88 -12.81 -8.02 -8.56
N ILE A 89 -13.13 -6.96 -9.31
CA ILE A 89 -13.94 -7.07 -10.53
C ILE A 89 -13.22 -7.92 -11.58
N ALA A 90 -11.93 -7.67 -11.83
CA ALA A 90 -11.14 -8.46 -12.78
C ALA A 90 -11.06 -9.92 -12.38
N THR A 91 -10.84 -10.24 -11.10
CA THR A 91 -10.79 -11.62 -10.61
C THR A 91 -12.10 -12.34 -10.92
N ARG A 92 -13.25 -11.71 -10.63
CA ARG A 92 -14.57 -12.28 -10.91
C ARG A 92 -14.82 -12.46 -12.40
N VAL A 93 -14.54 -11.45 -13.22
CA VAL A 93 -14.74 -11.52 -14.67
C VAL A 93 -13.81 -12.56 -15.30
N ASN A 94 -12.52 -12.58 -14.94
CA ASN A 94 -11.57 -13.55 -15.47
C ASN A 94 -11.91 -14.99 -15.06
N ALA A 95 -12.49 -15.21 -13.86
CA ALA A 95 -13.00 -16.52 -13.48
C ALA A 95 -14.08 -17.02 -14.44
N VAL A 96 -15.00 -16.14 -14.88
CA VAL A 96 -16.00 -16.47 -15.90
C VAL A 96 -15.35 -16.74 -17.26
N LEU A 97 -14.41 -15.88 -17.68
CA LEU A 97 -13.77 -15.98 -19.00
C LEU A 97 -12.84 -17.18 -19.14
N ASN A 98 -12.27 -17.67 -18.04
CA ASN A 98 -11.32 -18.78 -18.02
C ASN A 98 -11.97 -20.11 -17.58
N GLU A 99 -13.28 -20.16 -17.41
CA GLU A 99 -14.01 -21.39 -17.08
C GLU A 99 -13.81 -22.43 -18.20
N ALA A 100 -13.42 -23.66 -17.84
CA ALA A 100 -13.17 -24.75 -18.78
C ALA A 100 -14.13 -25.92 -18.50
N PRO A 101 -15.05 -26.28 -19.42
CA PRO A 101 -15.27 -25.67 -20.74
C PRO A 101 -15.98 -24.30 -20.66
N PHE A 102 -15.64 -23.39 -21.58
CA PHE A 102 -16.32 -22.10 -21.68
C PHE A 102 -17.69 -22.26 -22.34
N VAL A 103 -18.75 -22.13 -21.56
CA VAL A 103 -20.15 -22.22 -22.05
C VAL A 103 -20.75 -20.82 -22.13
N GLN A 104 -21.03 -20.34 -23.35
CA GLN A 104 -21.39 -18.94 -23.62
C GLN A 104 -22.63 -18.47 -22.84
N ALA A 105 -23.67 -19.30 -22.79
CA ALA A 105 -24.91 -18.97 -22.07
C ALA A 105 -24.69 -18.84 -20.55
N THR A 106 -23.88 -19.74 -19.98
CA THR A 106 -23.49 -19.69 -18.56
C THR A 106 -22.64 -18.46 -18.27
N ALA A 107 -21.66 -18.16 -19.13
CA ALA A 107 -20.80 -16.99 -19.01
C ALA A 107 -21.61 -15.69 -19.07
N ALA A 108 -22.55 -15.57 -20.01
CA ALA A 108 -23.44 -14.41 -20.11
C ALA A 108 -24.31 -14.23 -18.85
N ALA A 109 -24.84 -15.31 -18.30
CA ALA A 109 -25.62 -15.26 -17.05
C ALA A 109 -24.77 -14.84 -15.84
N GLN A 110 -23.53 -15.33 -15.74
CA GLN A 110 -22.60 -14.96 -14.67
C GLN A 110 -22.14 -13.50 -14.81
N LEU A 111 -21.80 -13.04 -16.02
CA LEU A 111 -21.45 -11.64 -16.28
C LEU A 111 -22.60 -10.68 -15.97
N LYS A 112 -23.85 -11.07 -16.26
CA LYS A 112 -25.03 -10.30 -15.86
C LYS A 112 -25.14 -10.15 -14.34
N LYS A 113 -24.87 -11.22 -13.57
CA LYS A 113 -24.84 -11.13 -12.09
C LYS A 113 -23.74 -10.18 -11.60
N ILE A 114 -22.56 -10.23 -12.20
CA ILE A 114 -21.46 -9.31 -11.89
C ILE A 114 -21.88 -7.86 -12.19
N GLN A 115 -22.40 -7.60 -13.39
CA GLN A 115 -22.89 -6.27 -13.78
C GLN A 115 -23.94 -5.73 -12.81
N SER A 116 -24.97 -6.52 -12.49
CA SER A 116 -26.00 -6.10 -11.54
C SER A 116 -25.45 -5.82 -10.14
N ASN A 117 -24.49 -6.62 -9.67
CA ASN A 117 -23.85 -6.39 -8.37
C ASN A 117 -23.05 -5.07 -8.37
N VAL A 118 -22.24 -4.83 -9.41
CA VAL A 118 -21.46 -3.61 -9.58
C VAL A 118 -22.39 -2.39 -9.66
N GLN A 119 -23.45 -2.44 -10.45
CA GLN A 119 -24.43 -1.36 -10.57
C GLN A 119 -25.13 -1.06 -9.24
N ASN A 120 -25.59 -2.09 -8.52
CA ASN A 120 -26.29 -1.89 -7.25
C ASN A 120 -25.38 -1.25 -6.20
N LYS A 121 -24.12 -1.70 -6.12
CA LYS A 121 -23.13 -1.12 -5.20
C LYS A 121 -22.69 0.27 -5.64
N TRP A 122 -22.58 0.54 -6.93
CA TRP A 122 -22.35 1.88 -7.46
C TRP A 122 -23.43 2.86 -7.01
N ASN A 123 -24.69 2.49 -7.18
CA ASN A 123 -25.81 3.33 -6.75
C ASN A 123 -25.79 3.58 -5.23
N ALA A 124 -25.41 2.57 -4.43
CA ALA A 124 -25.22 2.72 -2.99
C ALA A 124 -24.06 3.68 -2.66
N THR A 125 -22.93 3.59 -3.38
CA THR A 125 -21.81 4.52 -3.28
C THR A 125 -22.23 5.96 -3.55
N GLU A 126 -23.01 6.21 -4.62
CA GLU A 126 -23.53 7.55 -4.92
C GLU A 126 -24.43 8.09 -3.80
N GLN A 127 -25.25 7.23 -3.20
CA GLN A 127 -26.09 7.62 -2.06
C GLN A 127 -25.25 7.97 -0.83
N VAL A 128 -24.24 7.16 -0.51
CA VAL A 128 -23.31 7.42 0.61
C VAL A 128 -22.62 8.77 0.41
N LEU A 129 -22.10 9.05 -0.78
CA LEU A 129 -21.42 10.32 -1.06
C LEU A 129 -22.36 11.51 -0.92
N LYS A 130 -23.57 11.42 -1.48
CA LYS A 130 -24.59 12.47 -1.29
C LYS A 130 -24.93 12.70 0.19
N SER A 131 -25.01 11.63 0.99
CA SER A 131 -25.23 11.75 2.43
C SER A 131 -24.05 12.40 3.14
N LEU A 132 -22.81 12.02 2.80
CA LEU A 132 -21.60 12.63 3.35
C LEU A 132 -21.52 14.12 2.98
N ASP A 133 -21.79 14.47 1.73
CA ASP A 133 -21.86 15.87 1.27
C ASP A 133 -22.93 16.66 2.04
N SER A 134 -24.12 16.07 2.25
CA SER A 134 -25.21 16.73 3.00
C SER A 134 -24.87 17.02 4.46
N LEU A 135 -23.96 16.24 5.04
CA LEU A 135 -23.46 16.42 6.39
C LEU A 135 -22.24 17.35 6.46
N ASN A 136 -21.83 17.94 5.32
CA ASN A 136 -20.56 18.64 5.15
C ASN A 136 -19.36 17.77 5.60
N ILE A 137 -19.47 16.46 5.42
CA ILE A 137 -18.37 15.50 5.55
C ILE A 137 -17.78 15.34 4.15
N GLY A 138 -17.31 16.47 3.62
CA GLY A 138 -16.92 16.67 2.23
C GLY A 138 -15.53 17.28 2.13
N ASP A 139 -14.76 16.68 1.24
CA ASP A 139 -13.31 16.75 1.02
C ASP A 139 -12.45 16.82 2.29
N PRO A 140 -11.67 15.77 2.65
CA PRO A 140 -10.43 16.08 3.35
C PRO A 140 -9.73 17.07 2.41
N GLY A 141 -9.59 18.33 2.82
CA GLY A 141 -9.07 19.39 1.95
C GLY A 141 -7.83 18.90 1.21
N GLU A 142 -7.57 19.45 0.02
CA GLU A 142 -6.39 19.12 -0.80
C GLU A 142 -5.25 18.77 0.14
N GLN A 143 -4.84 17.49 0.10
CA GLN A 143 -3.78 17.03 0.97
C GLN A 143 -2.55 17.69 0.39
N ASP A 144 -2.22 18.89 0.88
CA ASP A 144 -1.15 19.72 0.33
C ASP A 144 0.22 19.11 0.65
N ASP A 145 0.25 18.32 1.72
CA ASP A 145 1.43 17.64 2.24
C ASP A 145 1.38 16.12 2.01
N PHE A 146 2.55 15.49 2.07
CA PHE A 146 2.62 14.04 2.14
C PHE A 146 2.09 13.56 3.50
N GLU A 147 1.61 12.32 3.59
CA GLU A 147 1.09 11.76 4.84
C GLU A 147 1.69 10.38 5.09
N ALA A 148 2.14 10.12 6.32
CA ALA A 148 2.43 8.77 6.78
C ALA A 148 1.31 8.25 7.68
N GLY A 149 0.78 7.07 7.36
CA GLY A 149 -0.16 6.33 8.19
C GLY A 149 0.53 5.19 8.93
N PHE A 150 0.33 5.12 10.23
CA PHE A 150 0.75 4.01 11.10
C PHE A 150 -0.48 3.24 11.55
N LEU A 151 -0.70 2.06 10.96
CA LEU A 151 -1.86 1.22 11.23
C LEU A 151 -1.46 0.11 12.20
N MET A 152 -1.70 0.35 13.49
CA MET A 152 -1.31 -0.56 14.56
C MET A 152 -2.48 -1.47 14.96
N PRO A 153 -2.36 -2.80 14.83
CA PRO A 153 -3.38 -3.71 15.33
C PRO A 153 -3.45 -3.69 16.87
N SER A 154 -4.59 -4.07 17.43
CA SER A 154 -4.77 -4.16 18.89
C SER A 154 -3.77 -5.13 19.53
N SER A 155 -3.39 -6.21 18.84
CA SER A 155 -2.34 -7.15 19.28
C SER A 155 -0.95 -6.53 19.44
N PHE A 156 -0.65 -5.43 18.73
CA PHE A 156 0.62 -4.72 18.84
C PHE A 156 0.64 -3.75 20.03
N THR A 157 -0.51 -3.15 20.32
CA THR A 157 -0.68 -2.15 21.38
C THR A 157 -1.20 -2.74 22.69
N GLU A 158 -1.63 -4.01 22.66
CA GLU A 158 -2.20 -4.74 23.79
C GLU A 158 -3.37 -4.00 24.45
N ASP A 159 -4.11 -3.22 23.65
CA ASP A 159 -5.16 -2.30 24.09
C ASP A 159 -4.72 -1.39 25.25
N ASN A 160 -3.42 -1.07 25.32
CA ASN A 160 -2.79 -0.37 26.42
C ASN A 160 -2.23 0.98 25.98
N LEU A 161 -2.77 2.06 26.54
CA LEU A 161 -2.37 3.43 26.21
C LEU A 161 -0.87 3.72 26.47
N ARG A 162 -0.27 3.10 27.49
CA ARG A 162 1.16 3.28 27.78
C ARG A 162 2.03 2.62 26.73
N VAL A 163 1.61 1.44 26.25
CA VAL A 163 2.28 0.74 25.16
C VAL A 163 2.15 1.59 23.90
N LEU A 164 0.94 2.04 23.54
CA LEU A 164 0.72 2.93 22.40
C LEU A 164 1.59 4.19 22.46
N GLN A 165 1.64 4.87 23.61
CA GLN A 165 2.49 6.05 23.80
C GLN A 165 3.97 5.74 23.51
N HIS A 166 4.46 4.60 24.02
CA HIS A 166 5.83 4.16 23.76
C HIS A 166 6.07 3.87 22.27
N GLN A 167 5.14 3.20 21.60
CA GLN A 167 5.24 2.94 20.15
C GLN A 167 5.26 4.23 19.34
N LEU A 168 4.38 5.19 19.67
CA LEU A 168 4.34 6.49 19.02
C LEU A 168 5.63 7.28 19.24
N LYS A 169 6.22 7.21 20.44
CA LYS A 169 7.53 7.84 20.72
C LYS A 169 8.62 7.30 19.79
N ASN A 170 8.66 6.00 19.54
CA ASN A 170 9.65 5.40 18.65
C ASN A 170 9.43 5.81 17.18
N TRP A 171 8.18 5.92 16.74
CA TRP A 171 7.86 6.48 15.42
C TRP A 171 8.26 7.96 15.30
N ILE A 172 8.01 8.76 16.33
CA ILE A 172 8.43 10.16 16.40
C ILE A 172 9.96 10.26 16.28
N GLN A 173 10.71 9.45 17.02
CA GLN A 173 12.18 9.45 16.93
C GLN A 173 12.71 9.13 15.53
N LEU A 174 12.03 8.24 14.80
CA LEU A 174 12.38 7.93 13.41
C LEU A 174 12.09 9.12 12.48
N ILE A 175 10.94 9.78 12.66
CA ILE A 175 10.59 11.00 11.91
C ILE A 175 11.58 12.10 12.22
N ASP A 176 11.87 12.37 13.50
CA ASP A 176 12.82 13.39 13.95
C ASP A 176 14.20 13.19 13.34
N ALA A 177 14.68 11.95 13.21
CA ALA A 177 15.95 11.65 12.55
C ALA A 177 15.96 12.03 11.06
N LEU A 178 14.83 11.84 10.37
CA LEU A 178 14.66 12.28 8.98
C LEU A 178 14.48 13.80 8.86
N GLU A 179 13.83 14.44 9.82
CA GLU A 179 13.72 15.91 9.89
C GLU A 179 15.07 16.58 10.13
N GLU A 180 15.83 16.07 11.10
CA GLU A 180 17.19 16.52 11.39
C GLU A 180 18.08 16.37 10.15
N LEU A 181 17.92 15.26 9.42
CA LEU A 181 18.62 15.05 8.16
C LEU A 181 18.19 16.02 7.06
N ALA A 182 16.90 16.28 6.92
CA ALA A 182 16.37 17.10 5.83
C ALA A 182 16.55 18.61 6.08
N TYR A 183 16.47 19.04 7.33
CA TYR A 183 16.34 20.46 7.69
C TYR A 183 17.39 20.93 8.71
N GLY A 184 18.25 20.04 9.21
CA GLY A 184 19.22 20.34 10.25
C GLY A 184 18.62 20.58 11.64
N LYS A 185 17.30 20.38 11.79
CA LYS A 185 16.55 20.54 13.04
C LYS A 185 15.29 19.69 13.01
N VAL A 186 14.81 19.34 14.20
CA VAL A 186 13.51 18.70 14.42
C VAL A 186 12.43 19.78 14.45
N ASN A 187 11.24 19.49 13.92
CA ASN A 187 10.09 20.36 14.05
C ASN A 187 9.46 20.22 15.44
N ASP A 188 9.01 21.34 16.02
CA ASP A 188 8.39 21.33 17.35
C ASP A 188 7.05 20.57 17.39
N LYS A 189 6.46 20.27 16.21
CA LYS A 189 5.15 19.65 16.06
C LYS A 189 5.10 18.74 14.85
N ILE A 190 4.58 17.52 15.07
CA ILE A 190 4.16 16.59 14.02
C ILE A 190 2.62 16.62 14.00
N PRO A 191 1.98 17.22 12.99
CA PRO A 191 0.52 17.38 12.97
C PRO A 191 -0.17 16.04 12.73
N VAL A 192 -1.04 15.64 13.66
CA VAL A 192 -1.93 14.49 13.48
C VAL A 192 -3.09 14.90 12.58
N THR A 193 -3.21 14.27 11.40
CA THR A 193 -4.21 14.59 10.39
C THR A 193 -5.50 13.79 10.58
N ALA A 194 -5.40 12.55 11.09
CA ALA A 194 -6.53 11.68 11.38
C ALA A 194 -6.22 10.67 12.50
N LEU A 195 -7.28 10.24 13.20
CA LEU A 195 -7.26 9.20 14.23
C LEU A 195 -8.43 8.23 14.04
N GLY A 196 -8.11 6.95 13.85
CA GLY A 196 -9.11 5.89 13.67
C GLY A 196 -9.95 5.64 14.93
N GLN A 197 -11.27 5.48 14.77
CA GLN A 197 -12.13 4.93 15.82
C GLN A 197 -12.19 3.39 15.72
N GLY A 198 -11.74 2.69 16.77
CA GLY A 198 -11.80 1.23 16.89
C GLY A 198 -10.56 0.47 16.41
N SER A 199 -9.58 1.16 15.83
CA SER A 199 -8.23 0.69 15.51
C SER A 199 -7.23 1.82 15.80
N PHE A 200 -6.02 1.49 16.26
CA PHE A 200 -4.99 2.50 16.49
C PHE A 200 -4.32 2.88 15.17
N GLU A 201 -5.04 3.69 14.39
CA GLU A 201 -4.55 4.26 13.14
C GLU A 201 -4.24 5.75 13.37
N VAL A 202 -2.98 6.12 13.16
CA VAL A 202 -2.51 7.51 13.29
C VAL A 202 -1.92 7.95 11.97
N PHE A 203 -2.37 9.10 11.48
CA PHE A 203 -1.85 9.71 10.27
C PHE A 203 -1.16 11.03 10.61
N VAL A 204 0.01 11.26 10.02
CA VAL A 204 0.82 12.45 10.26
C VAL A 204 1.24 13.11 8.95
N GLY A 205 1.17 14.44 8.92
CA GLY A 205 1.66 15.23 7.78
C GLY A 205 3.19 15.27 7.75
N LEU A 206 3.77 15.11 6.55
CA LEU A 206 5.21 15.05 6.30
C LEU A 206 5.59 15.96 5.13
N GLY A 207 6.77 16.57 5.22
CA GLY A 207 7.43 17.19 4.07
C GLY A 207 7.97 16.15 3.08
N ALA A 208 8.12 16.54 1.81
CA ALA A 208 8.56 15.65 0.73
C ALA A 208 9.88 14.88 1.01
N PRO A 209 10.96 15.51 1.56
CA PRO A 209 12.16 14.78 1.93
C PRO A 209 11.91 13.67 2.95
N ILE A 210 11.10 13.95 3.97
CA ILE A 210 10.79 12.99 5.04
C ILE A 210 9.95 11.83 4.49
N ALA A 211 8.94 12.13 3.67
CA ALA A 211 8.10 11.13 3.02
C ALA A 211 8.93 10.17 2.16
N LEU A 212 9.90 10.70 1.40
CA LEU A 212 10.84 9.88 0.63
C LEU A 212 11.69 8.98 1.53
N GLY A 213 12.24 9.53 2.62
CA GLY A 213 12.99 8.75 3.61
C GLY A 213 12.15 7.61 4.21
N MET A 214 10.93 7.90 4.61
CA MET A 214 9.97 6.92 5.14
C MET A 214 9.64 5.81 4.13
N LEU A 215 9.47 6.15 2.85
CA LEU A 215 9.24 5.16 1.79
C LEU A 215 10.44 4.23 1.59
N VAL A 216 11.66 4.78 1.58
CA VAL A 216 12.88 3.97 1.43
C VAL A 216 13.03 3.02 2.62
N LEU A 217 12.83 3.51 3.84
CA LEU A 217 12.87 2.70 5.06
C LEU A 217 11.80 1.60 5.03
N THR A 218 10.56 1.94 4.69
CA THR A 218 9.44 0.98 4.59
C THR A 218 9.75 -0.09 3.55
N ARG A 219 10.30 0.27 2.38
CA ARG A 219 10.76 -0.71 1.38
C ARG A 219 11.83 -1.65 1.94
N GLY A 220 12.82 -1.10 2.63
CA GLY A 220 13.89 -1.89 3.24
C GLY A 220 13.36 -2.87 4.30
N VAL A 221 12.42 -2.43 5.14
CA VAL A 221 11.73 -3.27 6.13
C VAL A 221 10.97 -4.40 5.43
N THR A 222 10.17 -4.09 4.40
CA THR A 222 9.43 -5.11 3.63
C THR A 222 10.39 -6.11 2.95
N ARG A 223 11.53 -5.64 2.41
CA ARG A 223 12.57 -6.50 1.84
C ARG A 223 13.18 -7.43 2.90
N ALA A 224 13.48 -6.92 4.09
CA ALA A 224 14.01 -7.70 5.20
C ALA A 224 13.03 -8.78 5.68
N LEU A 225 11.73 -8.45 5.78
CA LEU A 225 10.67 -9.42 6.08
C LEU A 225 10.58 -10.52 5.02
N GLN A 226 10.56 -10.14 3.73
CA GLN A 226 10.46 -11.10 2.63
C GLN A 226 11.64 -12.08 2.62
N VAL A 227 12.86 -11.57 2.75
CA VAL A 227 14.07 -12.40 2.81
C VAL A 227 14.00 -13.41 3.95
N SER A 228 13.42 -13.01 5.08
CA SER A 228 13.30 -13.89 6.25
C SER A 228 12.26 -14.98 6.06
N ILE A 229 11.15 -14.67 5.36
CA ILE A 229 10.15 -15.66 4.95
C ILE A 229 10.74 -16.64 3.96
N ASP A 230 11.42 -16.12 2.94
CA ASP A 230 12.04 -16.94 1.90
C ASP A 230 13.08 -17.88 2.52
N ALA A 231 13.92 -17.38 3.44
CA ALA A 231 14.89 -18.20 4.17
C ALA A 231 14.22 -19.32 4.98
N LYS A 232 13.13 -19.01 5.70
CA LYS A 232 12.38 -20.01 6.48
C LYS A 232 11.74 -21.08 5.59
N ASN A 233 11.05 -20.65 4.53
CA ASN A 233 10.40 -21.55 3.59
C ASN A 233 11.43 -22.44 2.88
N GLU A 234 12.59 -21.88 2.52
CA GLU A 234 13.68 -22.64 1.91
C GLU A 234 14.29 -23.64 2.90
N ALA A 235 14.47 -23.27 4.16
CA ALA A 235 14.94 -24.19 5.20
C ALA A 235 13.97 -25.38 5.37
N GLU A 236 12.66 -25.11 5.46
CA GLU A 236 11.62 -26.14 5.51
C GLU A 236 11.66 -27.04 4.27
N ARG A 237 11.76 -26.45 3.07
CA ARG A 237 11.88 -27.20 1.81
C ARG A 237 13.13 -28.09 1.77
N LEU A 238 14.28 -27.60 2.26
CA LEU A 238 15.52 -28.37 2.31
C LEU A 238 15.41 -29.54 3.30
N ARG A 239 14.73 -29.35 4.45
CA ARG A 239 14.41 -30.43 5.39
C ARG A 239 13.55 -31.51 4.74
N GLU A 240 12.51 -31.11 4.00
CA GLU A 240 11.62 -32.05 3.29
C GLU A 240 12.34 -32.88 2.22
N VAL A 241 13.33 -32.30 1.54
CA VAL A 241 14.14 -32.99 0.51
C VAL A 241 15.28 -33.82 1.13
N GLY A 242 15.48 -33.75 2.45
CA GLY A 242 16.45 -34.58 3.18
C GLY A 242 17.87 -34.03 3.23
N TYR A 243 18.05 -32.70 3.13
CA TYR A 243 19.34 -32.08 3.44
C TYR A 243 19.68 -32.24 4.94
N SER A 244 20.97 -32.31 5.26
CA SER A 244 21.43 -32.42 6.65
C SER A 244 21.20 -31.11 7.43
N GLU A 245 20.84 -31.21 8.71
CA GLU A 245 20.62 -30.04 9.58
C GLU A 245 21.85 -29.11 9.65
N ASP A 246 23.08 -29.59 9.61
CA ASP A 246 24.29 -28.73 9.59
C ASP A 246 24.33 -27.74 8.41
N VAL A 247 23.78 -28.13 7.25
CA VAL A 247 23.70 -27.24 6.07
C VAL A 247 22.61 -26.20 6.27
N ILE A 248 21.48 -26.60 6.85
CA ILE A 248 20.35 -25.71 7.13
C ILE A 248 20.73 -24.71 8.23
N GLU A 249 21.36 -25.16 9.31
CA GLU A 249 21.87 -24.31 10.40
C GLU A 249 22.88 -23.27 9.89
N LYS A 250 23.78 -23.65 8.98
CA LYS A 250 24.72 -22.69 8.35
C LYS A 250 24.00 -21.63 7.52
N MET A 251 22.97 -22.02 6.78
CA MET A 251 22.15 -21.08 6.00
C MET A 251 21.38 -20.12 6.92
N GLU A 252 20.75 -20.65 7.99
CA GLU A 252 20.04 -19.86 8.99
C GLU A 252 21.01 -18.91 9.75
N ALA A 253 22.24 -19.35 10.01
CA ALA A 253 23.28 -18.53 10.66
C ALA A 253 23.78 -17.35 9.81
N ASP A 254 23.64 -17.41 8.48
CA ASP A 254 23.98 -16.31 7.57
C ASP A 254 22.86 -15.26 7.44
N GLN A 255 21.64 -15.57 7.90
CA GLN A 255 20.48 -14.67 7.80
C GLN A 255 20.69 -13.33 8.52
N PRO A 256 21.23 -13.25 9.75
CA PRO A 256 21.50 -11.97 10.41
C PRO A 256 22.43 -11.06 9.60
N ASN A 257 23.47 -11.63 8.98
CA ASN A 257 24.41 -10.87 8.14
C ASN A 257 23.71 -10.27 6.91
N LEU A 258 22.77 -11.02 6.31
CA LEU A 258 21.98 -10.55 5.18
C LEU A 258 21.04 -9.41 5.60
N LEU A 259 20.40 -9.53 6.76
CA LEU A 259 19.52 -8.50 7.31
C LEU A 259 20.29 -7.21 7.64
N ASP A 260 21.47 -7.32 8.25
CA ASP A 260 22.33 -6.16 8.53
C ASP A 260 22.78 -5.47 7.24
N ARG A 261 23.11 -6.23 6.19
CA ARG A 261 23.43 -5.64 4.88
C ARG A 261 22.23 -4.88 4.29
N ILE A 262 21.02 -5.44 4.35
CA ILE A 262 19.80 -4.78 3.85
C ILE A 262 19.55 -3.48 4.63
N LYS A 263 19.71 -3.52 5.96
CA LYS A 263 19.59 -2.35 6.83
C LYS A 263 20.56 -1.24 6.43
N GLU A 264 21.85 -1.56 6.33
CA GLU A 264 22.88 -0.56 5.96
C GLU A 264 22.68 0.00 4.55
N GLU A 265 22.34 -0.85 3.57
CA GLU A 265 22.01 -0.41 2.20
C GLU A 265 20.83 0.58 2.23
N THR A 266 19.76 0.24 2.95
CA THR A 266 18.54 1.05 3.04
C THR A 266 18.82 2.40 3.72
N ILE A 267 19.56 2.40 4.82
CA ILE A 267 19.88 3.63 5.56
C ILE A 267 20.75 4.56 4.71
N ASN A 268 21.78 4.03 4.06
CA ASN A 268 22.63 4.83 3.18
C ASN A 268 21.86 5.40 1.98
N GLU A 269 20.93 4.62 1.42
CA GLU A 269 20.05 5.08 0.35
C GLU A 269 19.10 6.18 0.84
N ALA A 270 18.46 5.99 2.00
CA ALA A 270 17.58 6.99 2.60
C ALA A 270 18.34 8.30 2.85
N ILE A 271 19.53 8.22 3.46
CA ILE A 271 20.38 9.39 3.70
C ILE A 271 20.68 10.12 2.40
N LYS A 272 21.13 9.39 1.38
CA LYS A 272 21.50 9.95 0.08
C LYS A 272 20.32 10.64 -0.60
N LEU A 273 19.14 10.01 -0.60
CA LEU A 273 17.96 10.53 -1.29
C LEU A 273 17.36 11.74 -0.57
N VAL A 274 17.24 11.67 0.76
CA VAL A 274 16.75 12.78 1.58
C VAL A 274 17.69 13.98 1.48
N ALA A 275 19.01 13.79 1.65
CA ALA A 275 19.98 14.87 1.55
C ALA A 275 19.98 15.52 0.16
N LYS A 276 19.90 14.70 -0.91
CA LYS A 276 19.79 15.20 -2.28
C LYS A 276 18.54 16.07 -2.46
N LEU A 277 17.39 15.61 -1.94
CA LEU A 277 16.13 16.33 -2.07
C LEU A 277 16.09 17.61 -1.22
N ALA A 278 16.74 17.60 -0.06
CA ALA A 278 16.92 18.77 0.79
C ALA A 278 17.95 19.79 0.25
N GLY A 279 18.67 19.48 -0.84
CA GLY A 279 19.72 20.33 -1.38
C GLY A 279 20.99 20.39 -0.52
N ILE A 280 21.19 19.40 0.36
CA ILE A 280 22.34 19.33 1.27
C ILE A 280 23.54 18.71 0.54
N SER A 281 24.69 19.35 0.61
CA SER A 281 25.91 18.83 -0.01
C SER A 281 26.51 17.67 0.80
N ASN A 282 26.97 16.61 0.13
CA ASN A 282 27.56 15.39 0.75
C ASN A 282 28.80 15.63 1.65
N LYS A 283 29.29 16.87 1.80
CA LYS A 283 30.49 17.19 2.59
C LYS A 283 30.23 17.28 4.10
N GLU A 284 28.98 17.33 4.56
CA GLU A 284 28.61 17.40 6.00
C GLU A 284 28.60 16.02 6.71
N SER A 285 29.60 15.21 6.39
CA SER A 285 29.71 13.78 6.74
C SER A 285 29.68 13.42 8.24
N LYS A 286 29.92 14.35 9.18
CA LYS A 286 29.88 14.05 10.62
C LYS A 286 28.46 13.95 11.20
N GLY A 287 27.53 14.81 10.77
CA GLY A 287 26.12 14.72 11.20
C GLY A 287 25.46 13.43 10.70
N ASN A 288 25.88 12.96 9.52
CA ASN A 288 25.35 11.74 8.92
C ASN A 288 25.62 10.47 9.74
N PHE A 289 26.68 10.42 10.56
CA PHE A 289 26.96 9.23 11.37
C PHE A 289 25.97 9.09 12.55
N GLU A 290 25.68 10.20 13.24
CA GLU A 290 24.69 10.21 14.32
C GLU A 290 23.29 9.93 13.79
N ILE A 291 22.93 10.57 12.66
CA ILE A 291 21.66 10.32 11.98
C ILE A 291 21.56 8.85 11.54
N ALA A 292 22.63 8.29 10.95
CA ALA A 292 22.64 6.87 10.58
C ALA A 292 22.42 5.95 11.79
N ALA A 293 23.00 6.27 12.96
CA ALA A 293 22.75 5.52 14.19
C ALA A 293 21.28 5.62 14.64
N LYS A 294 20.66 6.81 14.60
CA LYS A 294 19.23 7.00 14.89
C LYS A 294 18.35 6.20 13.91
N LEU A 295 18.69 6.24 12.62
CA LEU A 295 17.97 5.50 11.57
C LEU A 295 18.13 3.98 11.71
N ARG A 296 19.26 3.46 12.21
CA ARG A 296 19.42 2.02 12.52
C ARG A 296 18.42 1.57 13.58
N VAL A 297 18.34 2.32 14.68
CA VAL A 297 17.38 2.05 15.77
C VAL A 297 15.95 2.13 15.24
N GLY A 298 15.65 3.17 14.46
CA GLY A 298 14.34 3.32 13.82
C GLY A 298 13.99 2.19 12.84
N PHE A 299 14.97 1.70 12.07
CA PHE A 299 14.80 0.57 11.15
C PHE A 299 14.51 -0.73 11.91
N ASP A 300 15.28 -1.05 12.94
CA ASP A 300 15.07 -2.25 13.76
C ASP A 300 13.70 -2.19 14.46
N PHE A 301 13.30 -1.00 14.92
CA PHE A 301 11.96 -0.76 15.47
C PHE A 301 10.86 -0.98 14.42
N ALA A 302 11.00 -0.40 13.23
CA ALA A 302 10.02 -0.55 12.15
C ALA A 302 9.92 -2.01 11.68
N LEU A 303 11.05 -2.73 11.61
CA LEU A 303 11.09 -4.16 11.28
C LEU A 303 10.35 -4.99 12.34
N LYS A 304 10.61 -4.75 13.63
CA LYS A 304 9.89 -5.40 14.74
C LYS A 304 8.39 -5.09 14.72
N SER A 305 8.02 -3.85 14.41
CA SER A 305 6.63 -3.41 14.33
C SER A 305 5.90 -4.09 13.17
N ALA A 306 6.51 -4.08 11.98
CA ALA A 306 5.94 -4.71 10.79
C ALA A 306 5.83 -6.24 10.94
N ASN A 307 6.80 -6.86 11.61
CA ASN A 307 6.75 -8.28 11.98
C ASN A 307 5.56 -8.60 12.91
N ARG A 308 5.10 -7.64 13.72
CA ARG A 308 3.90 -7.76 14.59
C ARG A 308 2.61 -7.27 13.92
N GLY A 309 2.62 -7.08 12.61
CA GLY A 309 1.42 -6.72 11.84
C GLY A 309 1.10 -5.22 11.80
N VAL A 310 2.03 -4.34 12.20
CA VAL A 310 1.90 -2.91 11.94
C VAL A 310 2.10 -2.66 10.45
N ASP A 311 1.19 -1.91 9.84
CA ASP A 311 1.38 -1.43 8.47
C ASP A 311 1.76 0.05 8.49
N VAL A 312 2.75 0.39 7.66
CA VAL A 312 3.16 1.78 7.41
C VAL A 312 2.81 2.08 5.97
N GLU A 313 2.07 3.16 5.75
CA GLU A 313 1.79 3.68 4.43
C GLU A 313 2.27 5.13 4.32
N VAL A 314 2.70 5.51 3.12
CA VAL A 314 3.03 6.90 2.81
C VAL A 314 2.22 7.27 1.56
N SER A 315 1.43 8.33 1.68
CA SER A 315 0.56 8.85 0.62
C SER A 315 1.13 10.15 0.08
N SER A 316 1.01 10.33 -1.24
CA SER A 316 1.30 11.59 -1.91
C SER A 316 0.13 12.56 -1.79
N PRO A 317 0.40 13.88 -1.89
CA PRO A 317 -0.65 14.86 -2.11
C PRO A 317 -1.48 14.55 -3.36
N THR A 318 -2.77 14.91 -3.34
CA THR A 318 -3.71 14.65 -4.45
C THR A 318 -3.49 15.56 -5.66
N ARG A 319 -2.77 16.67 -5.47
CA ARG A 319 -2.41 17.64 -6.51
C ARG A 319 -0.90 17.80 -6.51
N ALA A 320 -0.29 17.77 -7.70
CA ALA A 320 1.11 18.16 -7.81
C ALA A 320 1.23 19.64 -7.40
N PRO A 321 2.23 20.02 -6.58
CA PRO A 321 2.38 21.37 -6.09
C PRO A 321 2.54 22.32 -7.27
N GLU A 322 1.66 23.32 -7.35
CA GLU A 322 1.74 24.39 -8.35
C GLU A 322 2.91 25.31 -7.99
N THR A 323 4.14 24.93 -8.34
CA THR A 323 5.28 25.84 -8.29
C THR A 323 5.91 25.97 -9.66
N ALA A 324 5.65 27.11 -10.30
CA ALA A 324 5.93 27.45 -11.70
C ALA A 324 7.42 27.63 -12.08
N GLU A 325 8.39 27.25 -11.25
CA GLU A 325 9.82 27.51 -11.56
C GLU A 325 10.79 26.32 -11.30
N ALA A 326 10.30 25.11 -11.02
CA ALA A 326 11.14 23.91 -10.84
C ALA A 326 10.64 22.64 -11.58
N GLU A 327 9.87 22.83 -12.65
CA GLU A 327 8.94 21.85 -13.25
C GLU A 327 9.53 20.51 -13.74
N LYS A 328 10.84 20.35 -13.94
CA LYS A 328 11.41 19.03 -14.31
C LYS A 328 11.86 18.20 -13.11
N SER A 329 12.37 18.82 -12.06
CA SER A 329 12.91 18.07 -10.92
C SER A 329 11.80 17.55 -10.00
N VAL A 330 10.73 18.33 -9.83
CA VAL A 330 9.60 17.99 -8.96
C VAL A 330 8.79 16.84 -9.54
N ASP A 331 8.49 16.86 -10.84
CA ASP A 331 7.77 15.77 -11.51
C ASP A 331 8.56 14.44 -11.50
N GLU A 332 9.87 14.48 -11.75
CA GLU A 332 10.73 13.30 -11.65
C GLU A 332 10.74 12.73 -10.21
N LEU A 333 10.66 13.60 -9.20
CA LEU A 333 10.59 13.21 -7.80
C LEU A 333 9.24 12.60 -7.43
N TYR A 334 8.13 13.20 -7.88
CA TYR A 334 6.80 12.61 -7.73
C TYR A 334 6.72 11.24 -8.37
N GLN A 335 7.26 11.10 -9.59
CA GLN A 335 7.32 9.81 -10.27
C GLN A 335 8.18 8.79 -9.52
N GLN A 336 9.31 9.20 -8.93
CA GLN A 336 10.14 8.32 -8.09
C GLN A 336 9.41 7.88 -6.82
N ILE A 337 8.75 8.81 -6.14
CA ILE A 337 7.95 8.52 -4.94
C ILE A 337 6.81 7.55 -5.27
N GLU A 338 6.07 7.78 -6.34
CA GLU A 338 4.96 6.93 -6.75
C GLU A 338 5.41 5.56 -7.29
N ALA A 339 6.55 5.49 -7.98
CA ALA A 339 7.16 4.22 -8.37
C ALA A 339 7.58 3.40 -7.14
N LEU A 340 8.21 4.05 -6.16
CA LEU A 340 8.65 3.42 -4.93
C LEU A 340 7.46 2.95 -4.08
N ARG A 341 6.43 3.78 -3.97
CA ARG A 341 5.16 3.45 -3.30
C ARG A 341 4.50 2.20 -3.90
N ARG A 342 4.40 2.12 -5.22
CA ARG A 342 3.88 0.93 -5.91
C ARG A 342 4.72 -0.31 -5.66
N GLU A 343 6.05 -0.17 -5.63
CA GLU A 343 6.95 -1.27 -5.28
C GLU A 343 6.70 -1.78 -3.85
N VAL A 344 6.60 -0.87 -2.88
CA VAL A 344 6.32 -1.19 -1.48
C VAL A 344 4.97 -1.91 -1.35
N LEU A 345 3.92 -1.37 -1.98
CA LEU A 345 2.58 -1.94 -1.90
C LEU A 345 2.56 -3.37 -2.45
N LYS A 346 3.11 -3.59 -3.65
CA LYS A 346 3.19 -4.91 -4.28
C LYS A 346 3.92 -5.93 -3.40
N ARG A 347 5.02 -5.53 -2.76
CA ARG A 347 5.77 -6.42 -1.86
C ARG A 347 4.99 -6.71 -0.58
N THR A 348 4.34 -5.69 -0.02
CA THR A 348 3.53 -5.84 1.20
C THR A 348 2.37 -6.81 1.00
N GLU A 349 1.72 -6.78 -0.17
CA GLU A 349 0.65 -7.72 -0.54
C GLU A 349 1.12 -9.17 -0.74
N ALA A 350 2.39 -9.37 -1.08
CA ALA A 350 2.95 -10.71 -1.26
C ALA A 350 3.27 -11.40 0.07
N LEU A 351 3.28 -10.66 1.18
CA LEU A 351 3.56 -11.21 2.50
C LEU A 351 2.35 -12.02 3.02
N PRO A 352 2.59 -13.19 3.64
CA PRO A 352 1.53 -14.02 4.21
C PRO A 352 0.80 -13.30 5.37
N ASP A 353 -0.34 -13.85 5.80
CA ASP A 353 -1.12 -13.33 6.92
C ASP A 353 -0.24 -13.05 8.15
N ARG A 354 -0.22 -11.78 8.58
CA ARG A 354 0.61 -11.27 9.67
C ARG A 354 -0.06 -11.38 11.05
N SER A 355 -1.11 -12.19 11.18
CA SER A 355 -1.76 -12.48 12.46
C SER A 355 -0.81 -13.10 13.49
N LYS A 356 0.33 -13.64 13.07
CA LYS A 356 1.44 -14.10 13.91
C LYS A 356 2.77 -13.48 13.48
N PRO A 357 3.73 -13.28 14.42
CA PRO A 357 5.08 -12.87 14.09
C PRO A 357 5.70 -13.80 13.04
N ILE A 358 6.27 -13.20 12.00
CA ILE A 358 6.92 -13.90 10.90
C ILE A 358 8.30 -14.41 11.34
N MET A 359 9.02 -13.58 12.10
CA MET A 359 10.31 -13.87 12.70
C MET A 359 10.24 -13.84 14.23
N GLU A 360 11.01 -14.71 14.87
CA GLU A 360 11.40 -14.52 16.27
C GLU A 360 12.54 -13.50 16.31
N LEU A 361 12.17 -12.23 16.43
CA LEU A 361 13.14 -11.18 16.69
C LEU A 361 13.46 -11.18 18.19
N PRO A 362 14.73 -10.98 18.59
CA PRO A 362 15.06 -10.83 20.00
C PRO A 362 14.19 -9.71 20.59
N PRO A 363 13.72 -9.87 21.85
CA PRO A 363 12.92 -8.85 22.51
C PRO A 363 13.64 -7.51 22.39
N PRO A 364 12.92 -6.38 22.26
CA PRO A 364 13.56 -5.07 22.34
C PRO A 364 14.44 -5.05 23.59
N ASP A 365 15.71 -4.69 23.42
CA ASP A 365 16.58 -4.46 24.56
C ASP A 365 15.81 -3.53 25.49
N ALA A 366 15.56 -3.98 26.72
CA ALA A 366 15.07 -3.13 27.77
C ALA A 366 16.22 -2.21 28.18
N SER A 367 16.74 -1.41 27.25
CA SER A 367 17.67 -0.34 27.54
C SER A 367 16.86 0.79 28.18
N SER A 368 16.75 0.67 29.51
CA SER A 368 16.72 1.73 30.55
C SER A 368 16.02 3.04 30.23
#